data_AF-A0A7W3TLL4-F1
#
_entry.id   AF-A0A7W3TLL4-F1
#
_cell.length_a   1.000
_cell.length_b   1.000
_cell.length_c   1.000
_cell.angle_alpha   90.00
_cell.angle_beta   90.00
_cell.angle_gamma   90.00
#
_symmetry.space_group_name_H-M   'P 1'
#
loop_
_entity.id
_entity.type
_entity.pdbx_description
1 polymer ?
#
loop_
_entity_poly.entity_id
_entity_poly.type
_entity_poly.pdbx_seq_one_letter_code
_entity_poly.pdbx_strand_id
1 'polypeptide(L)'
;MRLATPPPDVPLPPRHPHDGLLRALSLAQAVLAREVATLARAQSAGDVLWDAIDLPAGAPGPQDRSRLAAAAPLYFASELENAGLLATAEQVAGLFASGAIVQPLGPVSRQLNDFWRARRERLDAGEREAIFARAIEPAAFVPQMGALCEAIVAQADGSDLRERVVLEAAAGTLAAFLAQRVDPMAAMASREIVETINLALGFLRDRMLQSAFGVQSLWQLLAIHSQGRGGDASRVQRHVDQGRAGQTVLLWLAAHAFEPAPQVDPADLELVGAAQRWLAGRAVARTLPQAAPGAVAALPVAA
;
A
#
# COMPACT_ATOMS: atom_id res chain seq x y z
N MET A 1 22.97 -49.98 5.68
CA MET A 1 22.77 -48.77 4.85
C MET A 1 23.37 -47.59 5.60
N ARG A 2 24.41 -46.94 5.08
CA ARG A 2 24.92 -45.69 5.66
C ARG A 2 24.03 -44.56 5.15
N LEU A 3 23.37 -43.85 6.06
CA LEU A 3 22.59 -42.66 5.75
C LEU A 3 23.55 -41.61 5.17
N ALA A 4 23.16 -41.01 4.05
CA ALA A 4 23.91 -39.92 3.45
C ALA A 4 23.98 -38.74 4.43
N THR A 5 25.14 -38.07 4.48
CA THR A 5 25.32 -36.86 5.28
C THR A 5 24.32 -35.78 4.85
N PRO A 6 23.69 -35.07 5.79
CA PRO A 6 22.78 -33.99 5.47
C PRO A 6 23.50 -32.92 4.64
N PRO A 7 22.80 -32.26 3.69
CA PRO A 7 23.38 -31.19 2.91
C PRO A 7 23.85 -30.05 3.85
N PRO A 8 24.92 -29.34 3.48
CA PRO A 8 25.43 -28.23 4.28
C PRO A 8 24.35 -27.15 4.42
N ASP A 9 24.21 -26.60 5.62
CA ASP A 9 23.32 -25.48 5.88
C ASP A 9 23.69 -24.32 4.95
N VAL A 10 22.77 -23.95 4.05
CA VAL A 10 22.94 -22.78 3.19
C VAL A 10 22.67 -21.55 4.06
N PRO A 11 23.67 -20.72 4.38
CA PRO A 11 23.43 -19.48 5.11
C PRO A 11 22.58 -18.57 4.24
N LEU A 12 21.32 -18.39 4.61
CA LEU A 12 20.47 -17.39 3.97
C LEU A 12 21.03 -16.00 4.31
N PRO A 13 21.17 -15.10 3.33
CA PRO A 13 21.60 -13.73 3.62
C PRO A 13 20.62 -13.08 4.61
N PRO A 14 21.11 -12.24 5.54
CA PRO A 14 20.24 -11.57 6.49
C PRO A 14 19.23 -10.71 5.74
N ARG A 15 17.95 -11.06 5.84
CA ARG A 15 16.85 -10.25 5.31
C ARG A 15 16.84 -8.92 6.06
N HIS A 16 16.88 -7.79 5.36
CA HIS A 16 16.70 -6.52 6.05
C HIS A 16 15.27 -6.46 6.61
N PRO A 17 15.08 -5.90 7.82
CA PRO A 17 13.79 -5.88 8.52
C PRO A 17 12.68 -5.14 7.76
N HIS A 18 13.02 -4.41 6.69
CA HIS A 18 12.11 -3.62 5.87
C HIS A 18 12.08 -4.04 4.39
N ASP A 19 12.72 -5.15 4.00
CA ASP A 19 12.78 -5.59 2.59
C ASP A 19 11.40 -5.76 1.94
N GLY A 20 10.42 -6.21 2.72
CA GLY A 20 9.05 -6.33 2.24
C GLY A 20 8.41 -4.99 1.90
N LEU A 21 8.56 -4.01 2.80
CA LEU A 21 8.05 -2.65 2.63
C LEU A 21 8.71 -1.96 1.43
N LEU A 22 10.04 -2.05 1.31
CA LEU A 22 10.77 -1.37 0.25
C LEU A 22 10.49 -1.96 -1.13
N ARG A 23 10.31 -3.28 -1.22
CA ARG A 23 9.87 -3.92 -2.47
C ARG A 23 8.49 -3.43 -2.89
N ALA A 24 7.54 -3.37 -1.96
CA ALA A 24 6.19 -2.86 -2.24
C ALA A 24 6.19 -1.38 -2.65
N LEU A 25 7.03 -0.55 -2.00
CA LEU A 25 7.22 0.84 -2.39
C LEU A 25 7.83 0.95 -3.80
N SER A 26 8.87 0.16 -4.11
CA SER A 26 9.49 0.16 -5.43
C SER A 26 8.50 -0.31 -6.52
N LEU A 27 7.64 -1.28 -6.19
CA LEU A 27 6.56 -1.73 -7.06
C LEU A 27 5.52 -0.64 -7.28
N ALA A 28 5.14 0.10 -6.22
CA ALA A 28 4.22 1.23 -6.34
C ALA A 28 4.77 2.31 -7.27
N GLN A 29 6.04 2.69 -7.08
CA GLN A 29 6.73 3.66 -7.93
C GLN A 29 6.81 3.19 -9.39
N ALA A 30 7.14 1.91 -9.63
CA ALA A 30 7.22 1.34 -10.97
C ALA A 30 5.87 1.35 -11.70
N VAL A 31 4.78 1.02 -10.98
CA VAL A 31 3.41 1.04 -11.53
C VAL A 31 3.02 2.46 -11.93
N LEU A 32 3.25 3.44 -11.06
CA LEU A 32 2.94 4.85 -11.32
C LEU A 32 3.81 5.43 -12.45
N ALA A 33 5.09 5.06 -12.54
CA ALA A 33 5.96 5.47 -13.63
C ALA A 33 5.49 4.91 -14.99
N ARG A 34 5.00 3.66 -15.02
CA ARG A 34 4.42 3.06 -16.23
C ARG A 34 3.15 3.78 -16.66
N GLU A 35 2.33 4.23 -15.72
CA GLU A 35 1.13 5.02 -15.99
C GLU A 35 1.48 6.33 -16.70
N VAL A 36 2.48 7.08 -16.21
CA VAL A 36 3.01 8.30 -16.87
C VAL A 36 3.41 8.00 -18.30
N ALA A 37 4.22 6.97 -18.49
CA ALA A 37 4.72 6.62 -19.81
C ALA A 37 3.58 6.23 -20.76
N THR A 38 2.48 5.68 -20.24
CA THR A 38 1.29 5.33 -21.03
C THR A 38 0.49 6.57 -21.40
N LEU A 39 0.29 7.50 -20.47
CA LEU A 39 -0.37 8.79 -20.74
C LEU A 39 0.43 9.65 -21.72
N ALA A 40 1.75 9.76 -21.54
CA ALA A 40 2.63 10.51 -22.43
C ALA A 40 2.62 9.92 -23.85
N ARG A 41 2.67 8.59 -23.98
CA ARG A 41 2.53 7.91 -25.28
C ARG A 41 1.18 8.19 -25.92
N ALA A 42 0.09 8.12 -25.16
CA ALA A 42 -1.25 8.42 -25.65
C ALA A 42 -1.39 9.88 -26.12
N GLN A 43 -0.79 10.84 -25.41
CA GLN A 43 -0.75 12.25 -25.82
C GLN A 43 0.05 12.43 -27.12
N SER A 44 1.22 11.80 -27.22
CA SER A 44 2.03 11.86 -28.45
C SER A 44 1.40 11.13 -29.65
N ALA A 45 0.59 10.09 -29.39
CA ALA A 45 -0.15 9.36 -30.43
C ALA A 45 -1.45 10.08 -30.82
N GLY A 46 -2.05 10.85 -29.91
CA GLY A 46 -3.25 11.67 -30.19
C GLY A 46 -3.01 12.71 -31.29
N ASP A 47 -1.77 13.17 -31.46
CA ASP A 47 -1.36 14.05 -32.56
C ASP A 47 -1.16 13.33 -33.91
N VAL A 48 -1.12 11.99 -33.93
CA VAL A 48 -0.76 11.18 -35.11
C VAL A 48 -1.86 10.16 -35.51
N LEU A 49 -2.81 9.86 -34.63
CA LEU A 49 -3.59 8.62 -34.70
C LEU A 49 -5.11 8.81 -34.54
N TRP A 50 -5.66 9.93 -35.00
CA TRP A 50 -7.14 10.06 -35.06
C TRP A 50 -7.77 9.21 -36.18
N ASP A 51 -6.98 8.55 -37.04
CA ASP A 51 -7.48 7.97 -38.30
C ASP A 51 -7.15 6.48 -38.57
N ALA A 52 -6.64 5.71 -37.60
CA ALA A 52 -6.06 4.39 -37.93
C ALA A 52 -6.37 3.18 -37.03
N ILE A 53 -7.17 3.30 -35.95
CA ILE A 53 -7.53 2.11 -35.15
C ILE A 53 -9.03 2.09 -34.88
N ASP A 54 -9.74 1.31 -35.68
CA ASP A 54 -11.14 0.96 -35.48
C ASP A 54 -11.23 -0.13 -34.40
N LEU A 55 -11.10 0.29 -33.13
CA LEU A 55 -11.43 -0.57 -31.99
C LEU A 55 -12.96 -0.68 -31.90
N PRO A 56 -13.52 -1.90 -31.77
CA PRO A 56 -14.95 -2.04 -31.55
C PRO A 56 -15.38 -1.23 -30.31
N ALA A 57 -16.49 -0.52 -30.44
CA ALA A 57 -17.02 0.32 -29.37
C ALA A 57 -17.19 -0.51 -28.08
N GLY A 58 -16.46 -0.12 -27.02
CA GLY A 58 -16.53 -0.76 -25.70
C GLY A 58 -15.37 -1.71 -25.34
N ALA A 59 -14.40 -1.95 -26.24
CA ALA A 59 -13.19 -2.69 -25.86
C ALA A 59 -12.32 -1.85 -24.89
N PRO A 60 -11.93 -2.39 -23.72
CA PRO A 60 -11.13 -1.66 -22.75
C PRO A 60 -9.75 -1.35 -23.30
N GLY A 61 -9.37 -0.09 -23.23
CA GLY A 61 -8.10 0.41 -23.77
C GLY A 61 -6.93 0.22 -22.79
N PRO A 62 -5.69 0.40 -23.26
CA PRO A 62 -4.50 0.42 -22.39
C PRO A 62 -4.61 1.44 -21.24
N GLN A 63 -5.38 2.52 -21.43
CA GLN A 63 -5.64 3.53 -20.41
C GLN A 63 -6.51 2.99 -19.27
N ASP A 64 -7.48 2.13 -19.55
CA ASP A 64 -8.39 1.58 -18.53
C ASP A 64 -7.64 0.64 -17.58
N ARG A 65 -6.77 -0.22 -18.14
CA ARG A 65 -5.84 -1.05 -17.36
C ARG A 65 -4.89 -0.21 -16.51
N SER A 66 -4.34 0.85 -17.09
CA SER A 66 -3.41 1.74 -16.39
C SER A 66 -4.08 2.46 -15.22
N ARG A 67 -5.32 2.92 -15.40
CA ARG A 67 -6.12 3.55 -14.34
C ARG A 67 -6.45 2.56 -13.23
N LEU A 68 -6.89 1.36 -13.58
CA LEU A 68 -7.18 0.32 -12.58
C LEU A 68 -5.92 -0.09 -11.81
N ALA A 69 -4.76 -0.13 -12.47
CA ALA A 69 -3.49 -0.42 -11.82
C ALA A 69 -3.08 0.66 -10.78
N ALA A 70 -3.52 1.91 -10.92
CA ALA A 70 -3.29 2.96 -9.93
C ALA A 70 -4.05 2.74 -8.61
N ALA A 71 -5.07 1.86 -8.58
CA ALA A 71 -5.73 1.47 -7.33
C ALA A 71 -4.77 0.80 -6.34
N ALA A 72 -3.81 0.01 -6.84
CA ALA A 72 -2.87 -0.74 -6.02
C ALA A 72 -1.91 0.14 -5.20
N PRO A 73 -1.15 1.09 -5.78
CA PRO A 73 -0.32 2.01 -5.01
C PRO A 73 -1.15 2.92 -4.09
N LEU A 74 -2.38 3.27 -4.47
CA LEU A 74 -3.26 4.08 -3.63
C LEU A 74 -3.75 3.31 -2.38
N TYR A 75 -4.11 2.04 -2.53
CA TYR A 75 -4.45 1.17 -1.40
C TYR A 75 -3.24 0.92 -0.50
N PHE A 76 -2.07 0.67 -1.08
CA PHE A 76 -0.84 0.53 -0.31
C PHE A 76 -0.54 1.80 0.51
N ALA A 77 -0.67 2.97 -0.10
CA ALA A 77 -0.47 4.25 0.57
C ALA A 77 -1.49 4.50 1.69
N SER A 78 -2.77 4.13 1.49
CA SER A 78 -3.80 4.32 2.53
C SER A 78 -3.53 3.44 3.76
N GLU A 79 -3.04 2.22 3.58
CA GLU A 79 -2.64 1.37 4.70
C GLU A 79 -1.40 1.92 5.42
N LEU A 80 -0.45 2.55 4.71
CA LEU A 80 0.68 3.23 5.35
C LEU A 80 0.28 4.51 6.09
N GLU A 81 -0.73 5.23 5.60
CA GLU A 81 -1.36 6.35 6.32
C GLU A 81 -2.02 5.85 7.60
N ASN A 82 -2.80 4.75 7.54
CA ASN A 82 -3.43 4.10 8.69
C ASN A 82 -2.39 3.57 9.70
N ALA A 83 -1.21 3.17 9.23
CA ALA A 83 -0.07 2.81 10.06
C ALA A 83 0.59 4.03 10.75
N GLY A 84 0.17 5.26 10.40
CA GLY A 84 0.68 6.51 10.95
C GLY A 84 2.02 6.95 10.35
N LEU A 85 2.40 6.44 9.17
CA LEU A 85 3.72 6.69 8.59
C LEU A 85 3.95 8.18 8.32
N LEU A 86 3.06 8.81 7.55
CA LEU A 86 3.21 10.23 7.19
C LEU A 86 2.96 11.15 8.40
N ALA A 87 2.01 10.81 9.27
CA ALA A 87 1.80 11.55 10.52
C ALA A 87 3.06 11.55 11.41
N THR A 88 3.74 10.40 11.54
CA THR A 88 5.01 10.29 12.26
C THR A 88 6.11 11.07 11.57
N ALA A 89 6.18 11.02 10.24
CA ALA A 89 7.15 11.79 9.45
C ALA A 89 7.01 13.30 9.70
N GLU A 90 5.79 13.84 9.65
CA GLU A 90 5.49 15.24 9.95
C GLU A 90 5.86 15.61 11.38
N GLN A 91 5.52 14.76 12.35
CA GLN A 91 5.83 15.01 13.76
C GLN A 91 7.34 15.03 14.01
N VAL A 92 8.07 14.06 13.48
CA VAL A 92 9.53 13.96 13.65
C VAL A 92 10.23 15.13 12.97
N ALA A 93 9.83 15.48 11.74
CA ALA A 93 10.38 16.64 11.04
C ALA A 93 10.06 17.96 11.76
N GLY A 94 8.86 18.09 12.32
CA GLY A 94 8.47 19.26 13.11
C GLY A 94 9.24 19.40 14.43
N LEU A 95 9.46 18.29 15.16
CA LEU A 95 10.30 18.27 16.36
C LEU A 95 11.75 18.61 16.06
N PHE A 96 12.27 18.17 14.92
CA PHE A 96 13.59 18.56 14.47
C PHE A 96 13.66 20.06 14.15
N ALA A 97 12.72 20.56 13.35
CA ALA A 97 12.67 21.95 12.93
C ALA A 97 12.44 22.95 14.08
N SER A 98 11.76 22.54 15.15
CA SER A 98 11.57 23.35 16.36
C SER A 98 12.79 23.37 17.29
N GLY A 99 13.80 22.53 17.03
CA GLY A 99 14.96 22.36 17.91
C GLY A 99 14.73 21.44 19.11
N ALA A 100 13.60 20.73 19.18
CA ALA A 100 13.34 19.76 20.25
C ALA A 100 14.28 18.53 20.17
N ILE A 101 14.72 18.17 18.96
CA ILE A 101 15.76 17.15 18.75
C ILE A 101 17.11 17.85 18.65
N VAL A 102 17.87 17.83 19.76
CA VAL A 102 19.18 18.51 19.87
C VAL A 102 20.38 17.63 19.48
N GLN A 103 20.12 16.35 19.17
CA GLN A 103 21.17 15.37 18.89
C GLN A 103 21.67 15.52 17.45
N PRO A 104 22.97 15.31 17.19
CA PRO A 104 23.51 15.43 15.84
C PRO A 104 23.06 14.24 14.97
N LEU A 105 22.14 14.47 14.03
CA LEU A 105 21.60 13.44 13.14
C LEU A 105 22.37 13.28 11.81
N GLY A 106 23.52 13.94 11.67
CA GLY A 106 24.36 13.84 10.48
C GLY A 106 23.60 14.20 9.18
N PRO A 107 23.74 13.41 8.10
CA PRO A 107 23.12 13.68 6.80
C PRO A 107 21.58 13.74 6.82
N VAL A 108 20.93 13.05 7.77
CA VAL A 108 19.47 12.95 7.89
C VAL A 108 18.85 14.30 8.26
N SER A 109 19.61 15.17 8.93
CA SER A 109 19.22 16.55 9.23
C SER A 109 18.75 17.32 7.99
N ARG A 110 19.39 17.09 6.83
CA ARG A 110 19.00 17.74 5.58
C ARG A 110 17.64 17.22 5.10
N GLN A 111 17.45 15.91 5.09
CA GLN A 111 16.19 15.28 4.67
C GLN A 111 15.01 15.76 5.52
N LEU A 112 15.19 15.85 6.85
CA LEU A 112 14.17 16.36 7.77
C LEU A 112 13.81 17.82 7.48
N ASN A 113 14.81 18.67 7.27
CA ASN A 113 14.60 20.09 6.94
C ASN A 113 13.90 20.27 5.58
N ASP A 114 14.34 19.55 4.55
CA ASP A 114 13.76 19.63 3.21
C ASP A 114 12.30 19.15 3.24
N PHE A 115 12.04 18.01 3.92
CA PHE A 115 10.69 17.48 4.12
C PHE A 115 9.76 18.46 4.84
N TRP A 116 10.27 19.12 5.90
CA TRP A 116 9.50 20.11 6.67
C TRP A 116 9.22 21.37 5.88
N ARG A 117 10.18 21.87 5.08
CA ARG A 117 10.00 23.08 4.26
C ARG A 117 8.96 22.87 3.16
N ALA A 118 8.99 21.72 2.49
CA ALA A 118 8.07 21.38 1.41
C ALA A 118 6.65 21.03 1.90
N ARG A 119 6.36 21.05 3.21
CA ARG A 119 5.06 20.60 3.76
C ARG A 119 3.82 21.35 3.25
N ARG A 120 3.99 22.58 2.75
CA ARG A 120 2.90 23.40 2.19
C ARG A 120 2.69 23.18 0.70
N GLU A 121 3.62 22.48 0.06
CA GLU A 121 3.59 22.14 -1.37
C GLU A 121 3.07 20.71 -1.57
N ARG A 122 2.97 19.92 -0.49
CA ARG A 122 2.48 18.54 -0.48
C ARG A 122 1.03 18.47 -0.01
N LEU A 123 0.31 17.45 -0.45
CA LEU A 123 -1.02 17.09 0.06
C LEU A 123 -1.01 16.94 1.59
N ASP A 124 -1.91 17.66 2.25
CA ASP A 124 -2.09 17.57 3.70
C ASP A 124 -2.85 16.29 4.12
N ALA A 125 -2.98 16.08 5.43
CA ALA A 125 -3.62 14.86 5.94
C ALA A 125 -5.12 14.77 5.58
N GLY A 126 -5.83 15.91 5.53
CA GLY A 126 -7.25 15.94 5.18
C GLY A 126 -7.47 15.69 3.69
N GLU A 127 -6.62 16.25 2.84
CA GLU A 127 -6.64 16.01 1.40
C GLU A 127 -6.37 14.53 1.08
N ARG A 128 -5.32 13.94 1.68
CA ARG A 128 -5.02 12.50 1.52
C ARG A 128 -6.18 11.63 1.98
N GLU A 129 -6.76 11.91 3.15
CA GLU A 129 -7.91 11.17 3.67
C GLU A 129 -9.12 11.25 2.73
N ALA A 130 -9.42 12.44 2.18
CA ALA A 130 -10.52 12.61 1.23
C ALA A 130 -10.30 11.78 -0.06
N ILE A 131 -9.07 11.74 -0.56
CA ILE A 131 -8.70 10.92 -1.72
C ILE A 131 -8.88 9.43 -1.40
N PHE A 132 -8.39 8.96 -0.25
CA PHE A 132 -8.51 7.57 0.17
C PHE A 132 -9.97 7.16 0.40
N ALA A 133 -10.75 7.97 1.11
CA ALA A 133 -12.16 7.68 1.39
C ALA A 133 -13.00 7.57 0.11
N ARG A 134 -12.66 8.37 -0.91
CA ARG A 134 -13.32 8.31 -2.22
C ARG A 134 -12.94 7.06 -3.00
N ALA A 135 -11.65 6.70 -3.03
CA ALA A 135 -11.15 5.59 -3.83
C ALA A 135 -11.37 4.22 -3.17
N ILE A 136 -11.17 4.14 -1.86
CA ILE A 136 -11.17 2.93 -1.04
C ILE A 136 -12.20 3.09 0.08
N GLU A 137 -13.48 3.21 -0.30
CA GLU A 137 -14.57 3.29 0.66
C GLU A 137 -14.67 1.96 1.43
N PRO A 138 -14.32 1.89 2.74
CA PRO A 138 -14.08 0.60 3.40
C PRO A 138 -15.30 -0.32 3.43
N ALA A 139 -16.50 0.27 3.57
CA ALA A 139 -17.77 -0.47 3.63
C ALA A 139 -18.05 -1.26 2.35
N ALA A 140 -17.66 -0.72 1.18
CA ALA A 140 -17.85 -1.36 -0.11
C ALA A 140 -16.62 -2.16 -0.56
N PHE A 141 -15.42 -1.60 -0.35
CA PHE A 141 -14.16 -2.19 -0.81
C PHE A 141 -13.82 -3.49 -0.06
N VAL A 142 -13.90 -3.52 1.27
CA VAL A 142 -13.45 -4.66 2.07
C VAL A 142 -14.23 -5.96 1.79
N PRO A 143 -15.57 -5.94 1.63
CA PRO A 143 -16.31 -7.13 1.20
C PRO A 143 -15.87 -7.63 -0.19
N GLN A 144 -15.71 -6.73 -1.17
CA GLN A 144 -15.38 -7.09 -2.55
C GLN A 144 -13.95 -7.61 -2.69
N MET A 145 -12.99 -6.94 -2.05
CA MET A 145 -11.60 -7.40 -1.98
C MET A 145 -11.50 -8.75 -1.25
N GLY A 146 -12.31 -8.97 -0.22
CA GLY A 146 -12.40 -10.26 0.45
C GLY A 146 -12.94 -11.35 -0.45
N ALA A 147 -14.03 -11.10 -1.18
CA ALA A 147 -14.58 -12.05 -2.14
C ALA A 147 -13.57 -12.41 -3.25
N LEU A 148 -12.81 -11.43 -3.74
CA LEU A 148 -11.74 -11.67 -4.70
C LEU A 148 -10.63 -12.56 -4.11
N CYS A 149 -10.15 -12.23 -2.90
CA CYS A 149 -9.11 -13.02 -2.25
C CYS A 149 -9.57 -14.46 -1.98
N GLU A 150 -10.81 -14.64 -1.52
CA GLU A 150 -11.41 -15.96 -1.30
C GLU A 150 -11.49 -16.76 -2.61
N ALA A 151 -11.88 -16.11 -3.72
CA ALA A 151 -11.94 -16.75 -5.03
C ALA A 151 -10.56 -17.15 -5.58
N ILE A 152 -9.54 -16.30 -5.39
CA ILE A 152 -8.15 -16.59 -5.78
C ILE A 152 -7.65 -17.85 -5.05
N VAL A 153 -7.86 -17.91 -3.73
CA VAL A 153 -7.42 -19.06 -2.92
C VAL A 153 -8.18 -20.31 -3.32
N ALA A 154 -9.50 -20.23 -3.48
CA ALA A 154 -10.32 -21.37 -3.88
C ALA A 154 -9.89 -21.94 -5.24
N GLN A 155 -9.61 -21.08 -6.23
CA GLN A 155 -9.18 -21.54 -7.55
C GLN A 155 -7.77 -22.16 -7.53
N ALA A 156 -6.87 -21.65 -6.67
CA ALA A 156 -5.55 -22.23 -6.48
C ALA A 156 -5.60 -23.61 -5.78
N ASP A 157 -6.55 -23.80 -4.86
CA ASP A 157 -6.80 -25.08 -4.18
C ASP A 157 -7.51 -26.10 -5.08
N GLY A 158 -8.32 -25.64 -6.04
CA GLY A 158 -9.00 -26.45 -7.05
C GLY A 158 -9.60 -25.63 -8.18
N SER A 159 -9.31 -26.00 -9.43
CA SER A 159 -9.76 -25.27 -10.62
C SER A 159 -10.97 -25.95 -11.28
N ASP A 160 -12.12 -25.76 -10.67
CA ASP A 160 -13.43 -26.24 -11.13
C ASP A 160 -14.21 -25.10 -11.82
N LEU A 161 -15.21 -25.41 -12.66
CA LEU A 161 -15.98 -24.40 -13.40
C LEU A 161 -16.63 -23.37 -12.46
N ARG A 162 -17.07 -23.80 -11.27
CA ARG A 162 -17.66 -22.96 -10.24
C ARG A 162 -16.65 -21.91 -9.76
N GLU A 163 -15.43 -22.32 -9.41
CA GLU A 163 -14.38 -21.45 -8.88
C GLU A 163 -13.95 -20.44 -9.95
N ARG A 164 -13.95 -20.85 -11.24
CA ARG A 164 -13.73 -19.94 -12.37
C ARG A 164 -14.82 -18.87 -12.46
N VAL A 165 -16.10 -19.24 -12.39
CA VAL A 165 -17.22 -18.29 -12.43
C VAL A 165 -17.22 -17.35 -11.22
N VAL A 166 -16.91 -17.88 -10.03
CA VAL A 166 -16.81 -17.06 -8.80
C VAL A 166 -15.67 -16.05 -8.89
N LEU A 167 -14.50 -16.46 -9.39
CA LEU A 167 -13.37 -15.56 -9.61
C LEU A 167 -13.70 -14.47 -10.62
N GLU A 168 -14.31 -14.82 -11.75
CA GLU A 168 -14.72 -13.87 -12.78
C GLU A 168 -15.70 -12.83 -12.22
N ALA A 169 -16.72 -13.27 -11.48
CA ALA A 169 -17.70 -12.38 -10.85
C ALA A 169 -17.06 -11.46 -9.79
N ALA A 170 -16.18 -11.99 -8.94
CA ALA A 170 -15.50 -11.21 -7.91
C ALA A 170 -14.53 -10.19 -8.51
N ALA A 171 -13.74 -10.60 -9.51
CA ALA A 171 -12.83 -9.72 -10.23
C ALA A 171 -13.60 -8.60 -10.96
N GLY A 172 -14.64 -8.95 -11.71
CA GLY A 172 -15.47 -7.97 -12.43
C GLY A 172 -16.13 -6.96 -11.50
N THR A 173 -16.66 -7.41 -10.36
CA THR A 173 -17.30 -6.54 -9.37
C THR A 173 -16.32 -5.52 -8.79
N LEU A 174 -15.15 -5.98 -8.33
CA LEU A 174 -14.14 -5.09 -7.75
C LEU A 174 -13.53 -4.16 -8.80
N ALA A 175 -13.27 -4.66 -10.01
CA ALA A 175 -12.75 -3.84 -11.11
C ALA A 175 -13.73 -2.73 -11.48
N ALA A 176 -15.03 -3.02 -11.59
CA ALA A 176 -16.06 -2.02 -11.87
C ALA A 176 -16.15 -0.97 -10.75
N PHE A 177 -16.09 -1.40 -9.48
CA PHE A 177 -16.07 -0.49 -8.34
C PHE A 177 -14.88 0.48 -8.38
N LEU A 178 -13.67 -0.04 -8.64
CA LEU A 178 -12.44 0.75 -8.69
C LEU A 178 -12.40 1.66 -9.92
N ALA A 179 -12.85 1.19 -11.09
CA ALA A 179 -12.88 1.99 -12.32
C ALA A 179 -13.74 3.26 -12.19
N GLN A 180 -14.78 3.23 -11.35
CA GLN A 180 -15.63 4.39 -11.09
C GLN A 180 -15.01 5.40 -10.11
N ARG A 181 -14.03 4.98 -9.31
CA ARG A 181 -13.52 5.75 -8.15
C ARG A 181 -12.05 6.17 -8.28
N VAL A 182 -11.26 5.45 -9.08
CA VAL A 182 -9.86 5.77 -9.38
C VAL A 182 -9.82 6.59 -10.67
N ASP A 183 -10.14 7.88 -10.52
CA ASP A 183 -10.07 8.86 -11.61
C ASP A 183 -8.61 9.35 -11.82
N PRO A 184 -8.34 10.12 -12.89
CA PRO A 184 -6.99 10.65 -13.14
C PRO A 184 -6.42 11.52 -12.00
N MET A 185 -7.29 12.18 -11.23
CA MET A 185 -6.86 12.97 -10.08
C MET A 185 -6.39 12.08 -8.93
N ALA A 186 -7.09 10.97 -8.66
CA ALA A 186 -6.68 9.96 -7.68
C ALA A 186 -5.36 9.30 -8.08
N ALA A 187 -5.16 9.02 -9.37
CA ALA A 187 -3.90 8.46 -9.88
C ALA A 187 -2.72 9.44 -9.72
N MET A 188 -2.93 10.72 -10.03
CA MET A 188 -1.93 11.77 -9.81
C MET A 188 -1.60 11.94 -8.33
N ALA A 189 -2.61 12.00 -7.47
CA ALA A 189 -2.43 12.09 -6.02
C ALA A 189 -1.72 10.84 -5.45
N SER A 190 -2.04 9.65 -5.96
CA SER A 190 -1.34 8.41 -5.57
C SER A 190 0.17 8.53 -5.76
N ARG A 191 0.61 9.18 -6.84
CA ARG A 191 2.03 9.42 -7.07
C ARG A 191 2.66 10.34 -6.05
N GLU A 192 2.06 11.51 -5.83
CA GLU A 192 2.58 12.48 -4.87
C GLU A 192 2.65 11.88 -3.46
N ILE A 193 1.64 11.11 -3.07
CA ILE A 193 1.60 10.41 -1.78
C ILE A 193 2.71 9.36 -1.70
N VAL A 194 2.89 8.53 -2.73
CA VAL A 194 3.95 7.49 -2.76
C VAL A 194 5.35 8.11 -2.74
N GLU A 195 5.55 9.24 -3.44
CA GLU A 195 6.79 10.00 -3.40
C GLU A 195 7.05 10.56 -2.00
N THR A 196 6.03 11.12 -1.36
CA THR A 196 6.10 11.61 0.02
C THR A 196 6.42 10.49 1.01
N ILE A 197 5.81 9.30 0.84
CA ILE A 197 6.12 8.10 1.63
C ILE A 197 7.58 7.69 1.44
N ASN A 198 8.10 7.72 0.21
CA ASN A 198 9.49 7.39 -0.07
C ASN A 198 10.46 8.36 0.63
N LEU A 199 10.18 9.67 0.57
CA LEU A 199 10.95 10.68 1.29
C LEU A 199 10.93 10.45 2.80
N ALA A 200 9.74 10.20 3.37
CA ALA A 200 9.56 9.91 4.78
C ALA A 200 10.35 8.67 5.22
N LEU A 201 10.28 7.59 4.44
CA LEU A 201 11.02 6.36 4.72
C LEU A 201 12.53 6.53 4.60
N GLY A 202 13.00 7.50 3.82
CA GLY A 202 14.42 7.87 3.72
C GLY A 202 15.02 8.21 5.09
N PHE A 203 14.33 9.03 5.88
CA PHE A 203 14.82 9.45 7.19
C PHE A 203 14.30 8.59 8.35
N LEU A 204 13.03 8.14 8.34
CA LEU A 204 12.45 7.37 9.46
C LEU A 204 13.15 6.03 9.71
N ARG A 205 13.81 5.49 8.68
CA ARG A 205 14.58 4.25 8.76
C ARG A 205 16.01 4.46 9.30
N ASP A 206 16.45 5.70 9.46
CA ASP A 206 17.78 6.00 9.95
C ASP A 206 17.97 5.56 11.41
N ARG A 207 19.13 4.95 11.68
CA ARG A 207 19.43 4.39 13.01
C ARG A 207 19.74 5.46 14.04
N MET A 208 20.39 6.55 13.64
CA MET A 208 20.68 7.65 14.57
C MET A 208 19.38 8.34 14.98
N LEU A 209 18.49 8.59 14.03
CA LEU A 209 17.16 9.11 14.32
C LEU A 209 16.36 8.18 15.25
N GLN A 210 16.30 6.89 14.96
CA GLN A 210 15.61 5.93 15.83
C GLN A 210 16.20 5.93 17.26
N SER A 211 17.52 5.97 17.39
CA SER A 211 18.18 6.05 18.69
C SER A 211 17.85 7.34 19.45
N ALA A 212 17.66 8.45 18.72
CA ALA A 212 17.28 9.73 19.32
C ALA A 212 15.90 9.73 19.98
N PHE A 213 15.02 8.86 19.47
CA PHE A 213 13.69 8.58 20.04
C PHE A 213 13.69 7.39 21.00
N GLY A 214 14.85 6.79 21.31
CA GLY A 214 14.96 5.65 22.21
C GLY A 214 14.35 4.35 21.66
N VAL A 215 14.16 4.24 20.34
CA VAL A 215 13.56 3.08 19.68
C VAL A 215 14.58 2.30 18.85
N GLN A 216 14.30 1.02 18.62
CA GLN A 216 15.20 0.10 17.92
C GLN A 216 14.71 -0.29 16.53
N SER A 217 13.55 0.23 16.09
CA SER A 217 13.00 -0.05 14.77
C SER A 217 12.06 1.06 14.29
N LEU A 218 11.86 1.11 12.97
CA LEU A 218 10.83 1.93 12.33
C LEU A 218 9.45 1.67 12.95
N TRP A 219 9.10 0.42 13.21
CA TRP A 219 7.76 0.07 13.71
C TRP A 219 7.50 0.60 15.12
N GLN A 220 8.52 0.58 15.98
CA GLN A 220 8.45 1.22 17.29
C GLN A 220 8.36 2.75 17.16
N LEU A 221 9.09 3.36 16.22
CA LEU A 221 9.00 4.79 15.95
C LEU A 221 7.58 5.20 15.53
N LEU A 222 6.96 4.47 14.59
CA LEU A 222 5.58 4.70 14.17
C LEU A 222 4.58 4.44 15.32
N ALA A 223 4.86 3.46 16.18
CA ALA A 223 4.01 3.14 17.32
C ALA A 223 3.96 4.27 18.36
N ILE A 224 4.99 5.12 18.48
CA ILE A 224 5.01 6.28 19.40
C ILE A 224 3.81 7.20 19.14
N HIS A 225 3.49 7.47 17.87
CA HIS A 225 2.35 8.31 17.51
C HIS A 225 0.99 7.68 17.89
N SER A 226 0.94 6.36 17.97
CA SER A 226 -0.28 5.59 18.21
C SER A 226 -0.55 5.28 19.70
N GLN A 227 0.31 5.72 20.63
CA GLN A 227 0.20 5.34 22.05
C GLN A 227 -1.05 5.88 22.76
N GLY A 228 -1.65 6.97 22.28
CA GLY A 228 -2.98 7.44 22.74
C GLY A 228 -4.16 6.59 22.25
N ARG A 229 -3.93 5.62 21.35
CA ARG A 229 -4.95 4.76 20.71
C ARG A 229 -4.68 3.26 20.91
N GLY A 230 -3.86 2.90 21.91
CA GLY A 230 -3.47 1.50 22.17
C GLY A 230 -2.64 0.89 21.04
N GLY A 231 -1.90 1.70 20.29
CA GLY A 231 -1.12 1.22 19.18
C GLY A 231 0.21 0.59 19.61
N ASP A 232 0.36 -0.67 19.21
CA ASP A 232 1.58 -1.46 19.35
C ASP A 232 2.25 -1.59 17.97
N ALA A 233 3.57 -1.80 17.94
CA ALA A 233 4.34 -2.04 16.72
C ALA A 233 3.74 -3.17 15.86
N SER A 234 3.12 -4.16 16.51
CA SER A 234 2.37 -5.23 15.84
C SER A 234 1.21 -4.70 14.99
N ARG A 235 0.50 -3.66 15.44
CA ARG A 235 -0.61 -3.04 14.69
C ARG A 235 -0.11 -2.27 13.47
N VAL A 236 0.97 -1.52 13.63
CA VAL A 236 1.66 -0.83 12.53
C VAL A 236 2.06 -1.85 11.47
N GLN A 237 2.71 -2.94 11.88
CA GLN A 237 3.16 -3.98 10.97
C GLN A 237 2.00 -4.68 10.25
N ARG A 238 0.86 -4.89 10.91
CA ARG A 238 -0.35 -5.42 10.27
C ARG A 238 -0.84 -4.54 9.12
N HIS A 239 -0.92 -3.23 9.31
CA HIS A 239 -1.31 -2.32 8.22
C HIS A 239 -0.33 -2.39 7.06
N VAL A 240 0.99 -2.40 7.34
CA VAL A 240 2.01 -2.55 6.29
C VAL A 240 1.81 -3.85 5.52
N ASP A 241 1.66 -4.98 6.21
CA ASP A 241 1.49 -6.29 5.56
C ASP A 241 0.16 -6.39 4.80
N GLN A 242 -0.91 -5.78 5.32
CA GLN A 242 -2.21 -5.67 4.64
C GLN A 242 -2.09 -4.87 3.34
N GLY A 243 -1.44 -3.70 3.38
CA GLY A 243 -1.21 -2.85 2.21
C GLY A 243 -0.40 -3.56 1.13
N ARG A 244 0.67 -4.26 1.53
CA ARG A 244 1.50 -5.05 0.62
C ARG A 244 0.72 -6.17 -0.05
N ALA A 245 -0.03 -6.94 0.74
CA ALA A 245 -0.84 -8.03 0.25
C ALA A 245 -1.92 -7.54 -0.71
N GLY A 246 -2.62 -6.47 -0.36
CA GLY A 246 -3.65 -5.91 -1.23
C GLY A 246 -3.08 -5.28 -2.50
N GLN A 247 -1.89 -4.67 -2.45
CA GLN A 247 -1.20 -4.17 -3.63
C GLN A 247 -0.97 -5.28 -4.66
N THR A 248 -0.44 -6.43 -4.24
CA THR A 248 -0.22 -7.58 -5.14
C THR A 248 -1.52 -8.06 -5.78
N VAL A 249 -2.58 -8.23 -4.99
CA VAL A 249 -3.89 -8.70 -5.49
C VAL A 249 -4.53 -7.68 -6.43
N LEU A 250 -4.44 -6.38 -6.14
CA LEU A 250 -4.98 -5.33 -7.00
C LEU A 250 -4.20 -5.19 -8.31
N LEU A 251 -2.89 -5.44 -8.32
CA LEU A 251 -2.10 -5.47 -9.55
C LEU A 251 -2.43 -6.69 -10.40
N TRP A 252 -2.64 -7.85 -9.77
CA TRP A 252 -3.16 -9.02 -10.47
C TRP A 252 -4.52 -8.72 -11.09
N LEU A 253 -5.44 -8.11 -10.33
CA LEU A 253 -6.73 -7.69 -10.84
C LEU A 253 -6.58 -6.76 -12.05
N ALA A 254 -5.74 -5.72 -11.96
CA ALA A 254 -5.56 -4.78 -13.06
C ALA A 254 -5.00 -5.42 -14.34
N ALA A 255 -4.22 -6.50 -14.22
CA ALA A 255 -3.72 -7.26 -15.36
C ALA A 255 -4.81 -8.13 -16.01
N HIS A 256 -5.73 -8.70 -15.21
CA HIS A 256 -6.69 -9.72 -15.67
C HIS A 256 -8.16 -9.24 -15.74
N ALA A 257 -8.48 -8.02 -15.29
CA ALA A 257 -9.85 -7.51 -15.17
C ALA A 257 -10.63 -7.43 -16.48
N PHE A 258 -9.92 -7.50 -17.61
CA PHE A 258 -10.49 -7.40 -18.95
C PHE A 258 -10.26 -8.67 -19.79
N GLU A 259 -9.79 -9.74 -19.15
CA GLU A 259 -9.64 -11.03 -19.79
C GLU A 259 -10.93 -11.83 -19.66
N PRO A 260 -11.37 -12.54 -20.71
CA PRO A 260 -12.47 -13.47 -20.60
C PRO A 260 -12.04 -14.67 -19.75
N ALA A 261 -12.74 -14.91 -18.64
CA ALA A 261 -12.49 -16.01 -17.69
C ALA A 261 -11.05 -16.04 -17.12
N PRO A 262 -10.68 -15.10 -16.23
CA PRO A 262 -9.35 -15.04 -15.63
C PRO A 262 -8.99 -16.34 -14.89
N GLN A 263 -7.71 -16.70 -14.91
CA GLN A 263 -7.18 -17.89 -14.26
C GLN A 263 -5.99 -17.53 -13.35
N VAL A 264 -5.97 -18.13 -12.17
CA VAL A 264 -4.88 -18.11 -11.22
C VAL A 264 -3.98 -19.31 -11.52
N ASP A 265 -2.70 -19.05 -11.75
CA ASP A 265 -1.68 -20.09 -11.75
C ASP A 265 -1.48 -20.58 -10.30
N PRO A 266 -1.76 -21.86 -9.97
CA PRO A 266 -1.53 -22.38 -8.62
C PRO A 266 -0.06 -22.31 -8.17
N ALA A 267 0.88 -22.20 -9.11
CA ALA A 267 2.30 -21.99 -8.82
C ALA A 267 2.66 -20.54 -8.47
N ASP A 268 1.74 -19.58 -8.65
CA ASP A 268 1.92 -18.19 -8.22
C ASP A 268 1.70 -18.05 -6.70
N LEU A 269 2.67 -18.55 -5.95
CA LEU A 269 2.68 -18.49 -4.48
C LEU A 269 2.73 -17.05 -3.95
N GLU A 270 3.16 -16.08 -4.77
CA GLU A 270 3.15 -14.68 -4.38
C GLU A 270 1.73 -14.15 -4.31
N LEU A 271 0.93 -14.36 -5.37
CA LEU A 271 -0.47 -13.98 -5.42
C LEU A 271 -1.32 -14.73 -4.39
N VAL A 272 -1.22 -16.05 -4.35
CA VAL A 272 -2.02 -16.88 -3.42
C VAL A 272 -1.68 -16.53 -1.98
N GLY A 273 -0.39 -16.39 -1.67
CA GLY A 273 0.06 -15.96 -0.35
C GLY A 273 -0.37 -14.53 -0.01
N ALA A 274 -0.45 -13.62 -0.98
CA ALA A 274 -0.97 -12.27 -0.78
C ALA A 274 -2.46 -12.29 -0.45
N ALA A 275 -3.28 -13.03 -1.21
CA ALA A 275 -4.70 -13.19 -0.93
C ALA A 275 -4.96 -13.74 0.49
N GLN A 276 -4.24 -14.80 0.89
CA GLN A 276 -4.33 -15.36 2.23
C GLN A 276 -3.93 -14.37 3.33
N ARG A 277 -2.83 -13.62 3.15
CA ARG A 277 -2.39 -12.60 4.13
C ARG A 277 -3.41 -11.47 4.28
N TRP A 278 -3.99 -11.02 3.17
CA TRP A 278 -5.02 -9.98 3.18
C TRP A 278 -6.28 -10.44 3.94
N LEU A 279 -6.70 -11.69 3.76
CA LEU A 279 -7.81 -12.30 4.49
C LEU A 279 -7.50 -12.44 5.99
N ALA A 280 -6.29 -12.88 6.34
CA ALA A 280 -5.86 -13.02 7.72
C ALA A 280 -5.86 -11.67 8.47
N GLY A 281 -5.42 -10.59 7.83
CA GLY A 281 -5.44 -9.24 8.42
C GLY A 281 -6.85 -8.74 8.72
N ARG A 282 -7.85 -9.09 7.88
CA ARG A 282 -9.27 -8.77 8.12
C ARG A 282 -9.85 -9.51 9.33
N ALA A 283 -9.54 -10.79 9.50
CA ALA A 283 -10.09 -11.60 10.59
C ALA A 283 -9.75 -11.01 11.96
N VAL A 284 -8.51 -10.51 12.12
CA VAL A 284 -8.03 -9.90 13.36
C VAL A 284 -8.73 -8.56 13.66
N ALA A 285 -9.06 -7.77 12.63
CA ALA A 285 -9.75 -6.49 12.79
C ALA A 285 -11.18 -6.63 13.33
N ARG A 286 -11.87 -7.75 13.03
CA ARG A 286 -13.22 -8.04 13.56
C ARG A 286 -13.22 -8.48 15.03
N THR A 287 -12.12 -9.04 15.52
CA THR A 287 -11.98 -9.55 16.90
C THR A 287 -11.60 -8.49 17.93
N LEU A 288 -11.13 -7.30 17.51
CA LEU A 288 -10.81 -6.22 18.44
C LEU A 288 -12.11 -5.47 18.79
N PRO A 289 -12.45 -5.28 20.08
CA PRO A 289 -13.60 -4.48 20.45
C PRO A 289 -13.43 -3.06 19.91
N GLN A 290 -14.42 -2.61 19.13
CA GLN A 290 -14.48 -1.26 18.61
C GLN A 290 -14.57 -0.31 19.81
N ALA A 291 -13.52 0.48 20.05
CA ALA A 291 -13.51 1.47 21.11
C ALA A 291 -14.70 2.42 20.88
N ALA A 292 -15.58 2.51 21.88
CA ALA A 292 -16.73 3.41 21.83
C ALA A 292 -16.24 4.85 21.58
N PRO A 293 -16.86 5.60 20.66
CA PRO A 293 -16.50 6.99 20.46
C PRO A 293 -16.94 7.79 21.69
N GLY A 294 -15.99 8.26 22.51
CA GLY A 294 -16.33 9.18 23.60
C GLY A 294 -15.37 9.37 24.78
N ALA A 295 -14.28 8.60 24.93
CA ALA A 295 -13.37 8.80 26.07
C ALA A 295 -12.12 9.59 25.66
N VAL A 296 -12.22 10.92 25.69
CA VAL A 296 -11.03 11.79 25.72
C VAL A 296 -10.39 11.60 27.10
N ALA A 297 -9.26 10.90 27.15
CA ALA A 297 -8.46 10.83 28.37
C ALA A 297 -7.90 12.23 28.67
N ALA A 298 -8.41 12.85 29.73
CA ALA A 298 -7.87 14.11 30.24
C ALA A 298 -6.41 13.90 30.65
N LEU A 299 -5.51 14.70 30.07
CA LEU A 299 -4.12 14.79 30.52
C LEU A 299 -4.10 15.31 31.97
N PRO A 300 -3.27 14.73 32.86
CA PRO A 300 -3.12 15.25 34.20
C PRO A 300 -2.40 16.61 34.12
N VAL A 301 -3.06 17.65 34.62
CA VAL A 301 -2.44 18.94 34.91
C VAL A 301 -1.52 18.73 36.12
N ALA A 302 -0.23 18.95 35.94
CA ALA A 302 0.73 18.95 37.04
C ALA A 302 0.41 20.11 37.99
N ALA A 303 0.33 19.79 39.29
CA ALA A 303 0.33 20.75 40.39
C ALA A 303 1.78 21.03 40.83
#